data_AF-A0AAD1GZ14-F1
#
_entry.id   AF-A0AAD1GZ14-F1
#
_cell.length_a   1.000
_cell.length_b   1.000
_cell.length_c   1.000
_cell.angle_alpha   90.00
_cell.angle_beta   90.00
_cell.angle_gamma   90.00
#
_symmetry.space_group_name_H-M   'P 1'
#
loop_
_entity.id
_entity.type
_entity.pdbx_description
1 polymer ?
#
loop_
_entity_poly.entity_id
_entity_poly.type
_entity_poly.pdbx_seq_one_letter_code
_entity_poly.pdbx_strand_id
1 'polypeptide(L)'
;MNSITDVGGILVGHYHRLDPDAAMGTGWARGVTVVVTPPGTVGAVDGRGGAPGTRETDLLDPSNSVRYVDAVLIAGGSAYGLAAADGVMRWLEERGRGVAMAGGVVPIVPGAVIFDLDVGDWGCRPTAEFGYAACDAAGVEVDVGTVGAGVGPAPACSRAVSARRRRH
;
A
#
# COMPACT_ATOMS: atom_id res chain seq x y z
N MET A 1 -15.45 -1.29 15.98
CA MET A 1 -15.68 -0.31 14.92
C MET A 1 -16.24 -1.08 13.72
N ASN A 2 -16.23 -0.53 12.50
CA ASN A 2 -16.50 -1.25 11.24
C ASN A 2 -15.23 -1.14 10.35
N SER A 3 -14.11 -1.71 10.81
CA SER A 3 -12.77 -1.61 10.21
C SER A 3 -12.09 -2.97 10.11
N ILE A 4 -11.10 -3.09 9.22
CA ILE A 4 -10.26 -4.30 9.10
C ILE A 4 -9.51 -4.61 10.41
N THR A 5 -9.21 -3.59 11.21
CA THR A 5 -8.53 -3.71 12.51
C THR A 5 -9.42 -4.24 13.63
N ASP A 6 -10.72 -4.47 13.38
CA ASP A 6 -11.58 -5.22 14.30
C ASP A 6 -11.17 -6.71 14.37
N VAL A 7 -10.39 -7.19 13.39
CA VAL A 7 -9.69 -8.48 13.46
C VAL A 7 -8.41 -8.30 14.30
N GLY A 8 -8.37 -8.97 15.45
CA GLY A 8 -7.29 -8.81 16.44
C GLY A 8 -5.89 -9.02 15.86
N GLY A 9 -4.99 -8.08 16.17
CA GLY A 9 -3.57 -8.13 15.76
C GLY A 9 -3.29 -7.57 14.36
N ILE A 10 -4.32 -7.27 13.54
CA ILE A 10 -4.14 -6.54 12.29
C ILE A 10 -3.90 -5.07 12.60
N LEU A 11 -2.87 -4.50 11.98
CA LEU A 11 -2.57 -3.07 12.00
C LEU A 11 -2.59 -2.52 10.58
N VAL A 12 -3.00 -1.26 10.42
CA VAL A 12 -2.96 -0.57 9.14
C VAL A 12 -2.17 0.71 9.29
N GLY A 13 -1.26 0.95 8.34
CA GLY A 13 -0.48 2.16 8.28
C GLY A 13 -0.52 2.77 6.89
N HIS A 14 -0.52 4.10 6.87
CA HIS A 14 -0.54 4.89 5.64
C HIS A 14 0.68 5.81 5.62
N TYR A 15 1.27 5.98 4.45
CA TYR A 15 2.21 7.08 4.23
C TYR A 15 2.00 7.61 2.82
N HIS A 16 1.93 8.93 2.70
CA HIS A 16 1.63 9.58 1.43
C HIS A 16 2.23 10.97 1.38
N ARG A 17 2.34 11.49 0.16
CA ARG A 17 2.61 12.89 -0.10
C ARG A 17 1.50 13.43 -0.98
N LEU A 18 0.97 14.57 -0.56
CA LEU A 18 -0.04 15.33 -1.29
C LEU A 18 0.33 16.82 -1.20
N ASP A 19 0.80 17.38 -2.30
CA ASP A 19 1.08 18.81 -2.38
C ASP A 19 -0.24 19.58 -2.54
N PRO A 20 -0.42 20.75 -1.89
CA PRO A 20 -1.68 21.51 -1.94
C PRO A 20 -2.07 21.98 -3.35
N ASP A 21 -1.08 22.14 -4.23
CA ASP A 21 -1.19 22.57 -5.62
C ASP A 21 -0.96 21.42 -6.60
N ALA A 22 -0.99 20.17 -6.12
CA ALA A 22 -0.92 19.01 -6.99
C ALA A 22 -2.03 19.05 -8.05
N ALA A 23 -1.63 18.81 -9.29
CA ALA A 23 -2.51 18.80 -10.45
C ALA A 23 -1.99 17.78 -11.46
N MET A 24 -2.78 17.51 -12.50
CA MET A 24 -2.44 16.54 -13.54
C MET A 24 -1.02 16.81 -14.08
N GLY A 25 -0.09 15.89 -13.82
CA GLY A 25 1.31 16.00 -14.21
C GLY A 25 2.22 16.91 -13.37
N THR A 26 1.76 17.49 -12.25
CA THR A 26 2.57 18.36 -11.37
C THR A 26 2.34 18.08 -9.88
N GLY A 27 3.43 18.04 -9.10
CA GLY A 27 3.37 17.85 -7.63
C GLY A 27 3.15 16.41 -7.18
N TRP A 28 3.23 16.19 -5.86
CA TRP A 28 2.97 14.90 -5.23
C TRP A 28 1.47 14.67 -5.03
N ALA A 29 0.99 13.50 -5.42
CA ALA A 29 -0.37 13.04 -5.12
C ALA A 29 -0.40 11.51 -5.05
N ARG A 30 0.47 10.90 -4.24
CA ARG A 30 0.64 9.43 -4.17
C ARG A 30 1.01 8.96 -2.78
N GLY A 31 0.76 7.69 -2.51
CA GLY A 31 1.16 7.06 -1.27
C GLY A 31 1.02 5.56 -1.30
N VAL A 32 1.19 4.99 -0.11
CA VAL A 32 1.10 3.56 0.14
C VAL A 32 0.27 3.29 1.37
N THR A 33 -0.26 2.09 1.44
CA THR A 33 -0.99 1.55 2.58
C THR A 33 -0.45 0.16 2.84
N VAL A 34 -0.09 -0.10 4.09
CA VAL A 34 0.45 -1.38 4.53
C VAL A 34 -0.49 -1.94 5.58
N VAL A 35 -0.92 -3.18 5.36
CA VAL A 35 -1.61 -3.98 6.36
C VAL A 35 -0.56 -4.89 6.99
N VAL A 36 -0.19 -4.62 8.24
CA VAL A 36 0.74 -5.45 9.00
C VAL A 36 -0.07 -6.51 9.74
N THR A 37 0.26 -7.77 9.51
CA THR A 37 -0.48 -8.90 10.08
C THR A 37 0.15 -9.36 11.39
N PRO A 38 -0.59 -10.06 12.27
CA PRO A 38 0.05 -10.79 13.36
C PRO A 38 0.82 -12.01 12.81
N PRO A 39 1.86 -12.51 13.52
CA PRO A 39 2.58 -13.71 13.11
C PRO A 39 1.66 -14.92 12.88
N GLY A 40 1.97 -15.73 11.87
CA GLY A 40 1.18 -16.93 11.53
C GLY A 40 -0.09 -16.65 10.71
N THR A 41 -0.23 -15.44 10.15
CA THR A 41 -1.38 -15.09 9.30
C THR A 41 -1.28 -15.78 7.94
N VAL A 42 -2.25 -16.64 7.62
CA VAL A 42 -2.33 -17.32 6.32
C VAL A 42 -2.76 -16.34 5.23
N GLY A 43 -2.04 -16.35 4.10
CA GLY A 43 -2.34 -15.48 2.94
C GLY A 43 -2.73 -16.26 1.69
N ALA A 44 -3.59 -15.65 0.86
CA ALA A 44 -3.94 -16.09 -0.48
C ALA A 44 -4.26 -14.84 -1.34
N VAL A 45 -4.20 -14.96 -2.67
CA VAL A 45 -4.48 -13.84 -3.58
C VAL A 45 -5.29 -14.31 -4.79
N ASP A 46 -6.17 -13.42 -5.27
CA ASP A 46 -6.96 -13.61 -6.48
C ASP A 46 -6.85 -12.36 -7.36
N GLY A 47 -6.20 -12.50 -8.51
CA GLY A 47 -5.99 -11.42 -9.48
C GLY A 47 -7.03 -11.48 -10.59
N ARG A 48 -7.95 -10.52 -10.62
CA ARG A 48 -9.06 -10.47 -11.61
C ARG A 48 -8.91 -9.41 -12.70
N GLY A 49 -7.91 -8.53 -12.58
CA GLY A 49 -7.65 -7.47 -13.57
C GLY A 49 -6.82 -7.96 -14.75
N GLY A 50 -7.00 -7.36 -15.93
CA GLY A 50 -6.27 -7.75 -17.16
C GLY A 50 -4.84 -7.20 -17.28
N ALA A 51 -4.43 -6.30 -16.39
CA ALA A 51 -3.08 -5.72 -16.35
C ALA A 51 -2.62 -5.56 -14.90
N PRO A 52 -2.36 -6.68 -14.18
CA PRO A 52 -1.95 -6.62 -12.78
C PRO A 52 -0.53 -6.07 -12.65
N GLY A 53 -0.32 -5.21 -11.66
CA GLY A 53 1.01 -4.91 -11.13
C GLY A 53 1.10 -5.50 -9.73
N THR A 54 1.88 -6.57 -9.58
CA THR A 54 1.95 -7.33 -8.33
C THR A 54 3.38 -7.73 -7.98
N ARG A 55 3.57 -8.06 -6.71
CA ARG A 55 4.79 -8.65 -6.16
C ARG A 55 4.43 -9.83 -5.27
N GLU A 56 5.23 -10.90 -5.33
CA GLU A 56 5.17 -12.06 -4.44
C GLU A 56 3.83 -12.81 -4.41
N THR A 57 2.99 -12.65 -5.44
CA THR A 57 1.69 -13.33 -5.53
C THR A 57 1.81 -14.83 -5.78
N ASP A 58 2.83 -15.26 -6.53
CA ASP A 58 3.04 -16.69 -6.80
C ASP A 58 3.30 -17.48 -5.52
N LEU A 59 3.97 -16.88 -4.52
CA LEU A 59 4.22 -17.51 -3.22
C LEU A 59 2.95 -17.85 -2.45
N LEU A 60 1.83 -17.20 -2.78
CA LEU A 60 0.54 -17.39 -2.11
C LEU A 60 -0.32 -18.49 -2.75
N ASP A 61 0.17 -19.16 -3.79
CA ASP A 61 -0.46 -20.37 -4.28
C ASP A 61 -0.41 -21.46 -3.17
N PRO A 62 -1.54 -22.11 -2.85
CA PRO A 62 -1.61 -23.08 -1.75
C PRO A 62 -0.75 -24.33 -1.95
N SER A 63 -0.24 -24.58 -3.16
CA SER A 63 0.73 -25.65 -3.43
C SER A 63 2.16 -25.32 -2.98
N ASN A 64 2.46 -24.06 -2.67
CA ASN A 64 3.77 -23.62 -2.22
C ASN A 64 4.00 -23.83 -0.72
N SER A 65 5.28 -23.78 -0.32
CA SER A 65 5.71 -24.03 1.06
C SER A 65 5.51 -22.84 1.99
N VAL A 66 5.54 -21.62 1.46
CA VAL A 66 5.30 -20.39 2.21
C VAL A 66 3.79 -20.24 2.42
N ARG A 67 3.37 -20.18 3.69
CA ARG A 67 1.95 -20.07 4.06
C ARG A 67 1.58 -18.76 4.72
N TYR A 68 2.56 -18.11 5.34
CA TYR A 68 2.32 -16.96 6.19
C TYR A 68 2.79 -15.67 5.52
N VAL A 69 1.94 -14.65 5.61
CA VAL A 69 2.21 -13.29 5.16
C VAL A 69 2.45 -12.41 6.37
N ASP A 70 3.49 -11.58 6.31
CA ASP A 70 3.83 -10.65 7.38
C ASP A 70 3.18 -9.27 7.21
N ALA A 71 3.03 -8.85 5.96
CA ALA A 71 2.33 -7.63 5.61
C ALA A 71 1.82 -7.67 4.17
N VAL A 72 0.79 -6.88 3.86
CA VAL A 72 0.31 -6.65 2.49
C VAL A 72 0.51 -5.18 2.13
N LEU A 73 1.13 -4.92 0.98
CA LEU A 73 1.34 -3.58 0.44
C LEU A 73 0.30 -3.25 -0.63
N ILE A 74 -0.32 -2.08 -0.52
CA ILE A 74 -1.06 -1.43 -1.61
C ILE A 74 -0.36 -0.10 -1.90
N ALA A 75 0.04 0.15 -3.14
CA ALA A 75 0.81 1.35 -3.50
C ALA A 75 0.29 2.04 -4.76
N GLY A 76 0.36 3.37 -4.77
CA GLY A 76 0.28 4.18 -5.98
C GLY A 76 1.56 4.11 -6.81
N GLY A 77 1.59 4.81 -7.94
CA GLY A 77 2.76 4.93 -8.81
C GLY A 77 2.92 3.81 -9.84
N SER A 78 1.87 3.00 -10.07
CA SER A 78 1.92 1.83 -10.96
C SER A 78 3.06 0.89 -10.57
N ALA A 79 3.61 0.11 -11.52
CA ALA A 79 4.67 -0.87 -11.26
C ALA A 79 5.88 -0.31 -10.50
N TYR A 80 6.19 0.99 -10.63
CA TYR A 80 7.27 1.64 -9.87
C TYR A 80 7.02 1.63 -8.36
N GLY A 81 5.75 1.72 -7.94
CA GLY A 81 5.34 1.72 -6.54
C GLY A 81 5.68 0.42 -5.80
N LEU A 82 5.94 -0.68 -6.51
CA LEU A 82 6.39 -1.93 -5.92
C LEU A 82 7.73 -1.79 -5.18
N ALA A 83 8.53 -0.75 -5.48
CA ALA A 83 9.75 -0.41 -4.74
C ALA A 83 9.48 -0.10 -3.26
N ALA A 84 8.26 0.29 -2.89
CA ALA A 84 7.89 0.50 -1.49
C ALA A 84 7.95 -0.80 -0.66
N ALA A 85 7.80 -1.97 -1.29
CA ALA A 85 7.85 -3.25 -0.60
C ALA A 85 9.20 -3.48 0.09
N ASP A 86 10.30 -2.99 -0.47
CA ASP A 86 11.64 -3.15 0.09
C ASP A 86 11.75 -2.49 1.49
N GLY A 87 11.08 -1.35 1.69
CA GLY A 87 11.03 -0.70 3.01
C GLY A 87 10.14 -1.43 4.01
N VAL A 88 9.06 -2.07 3.55
CA VAL A 88 8.22 -2.93 4.39
C VAL A 88 9.03 -4.15 4.84
N MET A 89 9.76 -4.79 3.92
CA MET A 89 10.65 -5.91 4.23
C MET A 89 11.71 -5.50 5.26
N ARG A 90 12.39 -4.37 5.05
CA ARG A 90 13.40 -3.86 6.00
C ARG A 90 12.80 -3.65 7.40
N TRP A 91 11.64 -3.01 7.50
CA TRP A 91 10.98 -2.75 8.78
C TRP A 91 10.63 -4.04 9.54
N LEU A 92 10.18 -5.07 8.80
CA LEU A 92 9.85 -6.40 9.33
C LEU A 92 11.11 -7.17 9.76
N GLU A 93 12.16 -7.17 8.93
CA GLU A 93 13.43 -7.83 9.20
C GLU A 93 14.08 -7.28 10.49
N GLU A 94 14.11 -5.96 10.66
CA GLU A 94 14.59 -5.29 11.89
C GLU A 94 13.85 -5.75 13.16
N ARG A 95 12.64 -6.30 13.01
CA ARG A 95 11.79 -6.82 14.09
C ARG A 95 11.76 -8.35 14.13
N GLY A 96 12.64 -9.02 13.38
CA GLY A 96 12.74 -10.48 13.34
C GLY A 96 11.50 -11.16 12.77
N ARG A 97 10.76 -10.47 11.90
CA ARG A 97 9.53 -10.98 11.28
C ARG A 97 9.79 -11.50 9.88
N GLY A 98 9.45 -12.75 9.64
CA GLY A 98 9.61 -13.42 8.36
C GLY A 98 9.81 -14.92 8.50
N VAL A 99 10.05 -15.59 7.37
CA VAL A 99 10.44 -17.00 7.35
C VAL A 99 11.86 -17.13 7.89
N ALA A 100 12.02 -17.90 8.97
CA ALA A 100 13.32 -18.11 9.60
C ALA A 100 14.28 -18.90 8.71
N MET A 101 15.47 -18.35 8.50
CA MET A 101 16.59 -18.94 7.75
C MET A 101 17.82 -19.06 8.66
N ALA A 102 18.84 -19.79 8.21
CA ALA A 102 20.07 -19.97 8.99
C ALA A 102 20.80 -18.65 9.33
N GLY A 103 20.62 -17.61 8.52
CA GLY A 103 21.30 -16.32 8.67
C GLY A 103 20.40 -15.13 9.03
N GLY A 104 19.10 -15.32 9.23
CA GLY A 104 18.16 -14.22 9.45
C GLY A 104 16.71 -14.61 9.17
N VAL A 105 15.89 -13.64 8.81
CA VAL A 105 14.49 -13.84 8.41
C VAL A 105 14.26 -13.30 7.00
N VAL A 106 13.35 -13.92 6.26
CA VAL A 106 12.90 -13.43 4.96
C VAL A 106 11.42 -13.02 5.09
N PRO A 107 11.10 -11.73 5.21
CA PRO A 107 9.72 -11.25 5.30
C PRO A 107 8.94 -11.60 4.03
N ILE A 108 7.66 -11.97 4.18
CA ILE A 108 6.77 -12.24 3.05
C ILE A 108 5.81 -11.08 2.88
N VAL A 109 5.99 -10.30 1.81
CA VAL A 109 5.29 -9.02 1.57
C VAL A 109 4.67 -9.00 0.17
N PRO A 110 3.53 -9.69 -0.04
CA PRO A 110 2.75 -9.53 -1.25
C PRO A 110 2.32 -8.07 -1.42
N GLY A 111 2.40 -7.60 -2.66
CA GLY A 111 2.07 -6.22 -3.01
C GLY A 111 1.20 -6.13 -4.26
N ALA A 112 0.34 -5.13 -4.29
CA ALA A 112 -0.40 -4.73 -5.48
C ALA A 112 -0.31 -3.22 -5.68
N VAL A 113 -0.33 -2.78 -6.93
CA VAL A 113 -0.28 -1.36 -7.28
C VAL A 113 -1.48 -0.91 -8.08
N ILE A 114 -1.79 0.38 -7.95
CA ILE A 114 -2.77 1.08 -8.77
C ILE A 114 -2.07 2.05 -9.72
N PHE A 115 -2.75 2.39 -10.82
CA PHE A 115 -2.29 3.44 -11.73
C PHE A 115 -2.87 4.78 -11.30
N ASP A 116 -1.99 5.71 -10.91
CA ASP A 116 -2.28 7.11 -10.60
C ASP A 116 -1.16 8.04 -11.13
N LEU A 117 -0.45 7.59 -12.18
CA LEU A 117 0.72 8.29 -12.72
C LEU A 117 0.36 9.62 -13.41
N ASP A 118 -0.91 9.84 -13.74
CA ASP A 118 -1.43 11.04 -14.39
C ASP A 118 -1.84 12.14 -13.39
N VAL A 119 -2.33 11.79 -12.20
CA VAL A 119 -2.87 12.75 -11.21
C VAL A 119 -1.85 13.74 -10.64
N GLY A 120 -0.57 13.36 -10.56
CA GLY A 120 0.54 14.21 -10.13
C GLY A 120 1.76 14.06 -11.06
N ASP A 121 2.87 14.69 -10.72
CA ASP A 121 4.12 14.61 -11.50
C ASP A 121 4.56 13.16 -11.69
N TRP A 122 4.83 12.75 -12.92
CA TRP A 122 5.20 11.37 -13.28
C TRP A 122 6.40 10.82 -12.48
N GLY A 123 7.36 11.69 -12.14
CA GLY A 123 8.55 11.35 -11.38
C GLY A 123 8.28 11.11 -9.89
N CYS A 124 7.21 11.69 -9.33
CA CYS A 124 6.91 11.70 -7.89
C CYS A 124 6.23 10.40 -7.43
N ARG A 125 7.00 9.32 -7.28
CA ARG A 125 6.50 7.96 -7.03
C ARG A 125 6.90 7.46 -5.64
N PRO A 126 6.13 6.54 -5.02
CA PRO A 126 6.52 5.92 -3.76
C PRO A 126 7.87 5.20 -3.86
N THR A 127 8.67 5.29 -2.80
CA THR A 127 9.98 4.63 -2.64
C THR A 127 9.94 3.64 -1.47
N ALA A 128 11.04 2.93 -1.22
CA ALA A 128 11.19 2.08 -0.03
C ALA A 128 10.85 2.84 1.26
N GLU A 129 11.26 4.09 1.40
CA GLU A 129 10.98 4.94 2.56
C GLU A 129 9.48 5.11 2.81
N PHE A 130 8.65 5.11 1.76
CA PHE A 130 7.20 5.18 1.91
C PHE A 130 6.66 3.93 2.59
N GLY A 131 7.11 2.74 2.17
CA GLY A 131 6.71 1.48 2.78
C GLY A 131 7.16 1.37 4.23
N TYR A 132 8.40 1.78 4.52
CA TYR A 132 8.93 1.80 5.88
C TYR A 132 8.13 2.74 6.78
N ALA A 133 7.90 3.99 6.35
CA ALA A 133 7.15 4.98 7.11
C ALA A 133 5.69 4.57 7.33
N ALA A 134 5.07 3.90 6.34
CA ALA A 134 3.72 3.36 6.51
C ALA A 134 3.69 2.25 7.59
N CYS A 135 4.70 1.37 7.65
CA CYS A 135 4.78 0.37 8.72
C CYS A 135 4.97 1.01 10.09
N ASP A 136 5.79 2.06 10.17
CA ASP A 136 6.04 2.77 11.43
C ASP A 136 4.78 3.49 11.95
N ALA A 137 3.94 3.98 11.03
CA ALA A 137 2.65 4.58 11.33
C ALA A 137 1.52 3.56 11.56
N ALA A 138 1.78 2.26 11.47
CA ALA A 138 0.71 1.25 11.52
C ALA A 138 0.07 1.16 12.91
N GLY A 139 -1.26 1.25 12.96
CA GLY A 139 -2.05 1.26 14.18
C GLY A 139 -3.41 0.58 14.04
N VAL A 140 -4.19 0.61 15.13
CA VAL A 140 -5.55 0.05 15.18
C VAL A 140 -6.61 1.05 14.70
N GLU A 141 -6.34 2.34 14.80
CA GLU A 141 -7.17 3.40 14.22
C GLU A 141 -6.79 3.57 12.74
N VAL A 142 -7.80 3.54 11.86
CA VAL A 142 -7.60 3.51 10.40
C VAL A 142 -8.26 4.72 9.78
N ASP A 143 -7.44 5.60 9.21
CA ASP A 143 -7.92 6.72 8.42
C ASP A 143 -8.53 6.24 7.09
N VAL A 144 -9.57 6.92 6.62
CA VAL A 144 -10.26 6.58 5.37
C VAL A 144 -10.38 7.81 4.45
N GLY A 145 -10.42 7.57 3.14
CA GLY A 145 -10.53 8.62 2.12
C GLY A 145 -9.22 8.85 1.38
N THR A 146 -8.83 10.11 1.20
CA THR A 146 -7.61 10.52 0.47
C THR A 146 -6.36 10.34 1.34
N VAL A 147 -6.06 9.10 1.72
CA VAL A 147 -4.92 8.73 2.56
C VAL A 147 -4.18 7.52 2.01
N GLY A 148 -2.87 7.48 2.19
CA GLY A 148 -2.04 6.36 1.75
C GLY A 148 -2.16 6.10 0.25
N ALA A 149 -2.50 4.86 -0.14
CA ALA A 149 -2.72 4.51 -1.55
C ALA A 149 -3.98 5.16 -2.13
N GLY A 150 -4.89 5.68 -1.29
CA GLY A 150 -6.10 6.40 -1.70
C GLY A 150 -5.87 7.85 -2.14
N VAL A 151 -4.63 8.37 -2.10
CA VAL A 151 -4.34 9.76 -2.49
C VAL A 151 -4.42 9.99 -4.00
N GLY A 152 -3.76 9.13 -4.78
CA GLY A 152 -3.63 9.29 -6.22
C GLY A 152 -4.78 8.81 -7.10
N PRO A 153 -5.62 7.82 -6.73
CA PRO A 153 -6.69 7.39 -7.63
C PRO A 153 -7.72 8.50 -7.77
N ALA A 154 -7.69 9.20 -8.91
CA ALA A 154 -8.82 10.00 -9.33
C ALA A 154 -10.00 9.03 -9.51
N PRO A 155 -11.16 9.27 -8.88
CA PRO A 155 -12.35 8.50 -9.20
C PRO A 155 -12.61 8.68 -10.70
N ALA A 156 -12.43 7.61 -11.47
CA ALA A 156 -12.70 7.58 -12.91
C ALA A 156 -14.15 7.98 -13.27
N CYS A 157 -14.99 8.28 -12.27
CA CYS A 157 -16.32 8.85 -12.44
C CYS A 157 -16.78 9.75 -11.27
N SER A 158 -16.00 10.75 -10.83
CA SER A 158 -16.60 11.89 -10.11
C SER A 158 -16.15 13.24 -10.67
N ARG A 159 -16.88 13.70 -11.69
CA ARG A 159 -17.07 15.15 -11.86
C ARG A 159 -17.81 15.67 -10.63
N ALA A 160 -17.06 16.20 -9.68
CA ALA A 160 -17.56 17.21 -8.75
C ALA A 160 -16.47 18.24 -8.53
N VAL A 161 -16.05 18.88 -9.62
CA VAL A 161 -15.65 20.28 -9.54
C VAL A 161 -16.79 20.99 -8.82
N SER A 162 -16.50 21.44 -7.60
CA SER A 162 -17.34 22.34 -6.82
C SER A 162 -17.98 23.38 -7.74
N ALA A 163 -19.26 23.17 -8.07
CA ALA A 163 -20.07 24.18 -8.70
C ALA A 163 -20.22 25.30 -7.66
N ARG A 164 -19.45 26.37 -7.86
CA ARG A 164 -19.60 27.66 -7.18
C ARG A 164 -21.08 27.96 -6.97
N ARG A 165 -21.54 27.96 -5.72
CA ARG A 165 -22.73 28.71 -5.32
C ARG A 165 -22.44 30.18 -5.57
N ARG A 166 -22.88 30.73 -6.70
CA ARG A 166 -23.20 32.15 -6.80
C ARG A 166 -24.70 32.28 -6.64
N ARG A 167 -25.11 32.74 -5.46
CA ARG A 167 -26.42 33.33 -5.25
C ARG A 167 -26.39 34.73 -5.89
N HIS A 168 -27.30 34.98 -6.81
CA HIS A 168 -27.98 36.26 -6.97
C HIS A 168 -29.47 35.93 -7.08
#